data_AF-A0A1Y1HZH0-F1
#
_entry.id   AF-A0A1Y1HZH0-F1
#
_cell.length_a   1.000
_cell.length_b   1.000
_cell.length_c   1.000
_cell.angle_alpha   90.00
_cell.angle_beta   90.00
_cell.angle_gamma   90.00
#
_symmetry.space_group_name_H-M   'P 1'
#
loop_
_entity.id
_entity.type
_entity.pdbx_description
1 polymer ?
#
loop_
_entity_poly.entity_id
_entity_poly.type
_entity_poly.pdbx_seq_one_letter_code
_entity_poly.pdbx_strand_id
1 'polypeptide(L)'
;MAQFQESVMEQVARLRDAHADATRLLRANFETRRPTKPQPSVKLLDQRKIQHTLGKQGKYDEAEQVKSLADKLERQELQAAEAAWQSELGMREQTLSAHQQVEMEALMQRATRGRDELRKARTIDLERREQRYRNVRTELEAVHRLEALKFEANLEKKIIAGKRDEKTVASNLGLKARRASVSARSRTTSRTSKVSYSAYV
;
A
#
# COMPACT_ATOMS: atom_id res chain seq x y z
N MET A 1 -1.14 4.39 -9.68
CA MET A 1 -2.04 3.23 -9.51
C MET A 1 -1.59 2.05 -10.38
N ALA A 2 -1.60 2.14 -11.72
CA ALA A 2 -1.16 1.03 -12.59
C ALA A 2 0.24 0.47 -12.22
N GLN A 3 1.27 1.32 -12.18
CA GLN A 3 2.63 0.95 -11.75
C GLN A 3 2.72 0.31 -10.35
N PHE A 4 1.83 0.70 -9.43
CA PHE A 4 1.76 0.10 -8.09
C PHE A 4 1.15 -1.31 -8.15
N GLN A 5 0.10 -1.50 -8.95
CA GLN A 5 -0.52 -2.82 -9.15
C GLN A 5 0.45 -3.78 -9.86
N GLU A 6 1.17 -3.29 -10.87
CA GLU A 6 2.23 -4.01 -11.58
C GLU A 6 3.36 -4.45 -10.63
N SER A 7 3.89 -3.53 -9.81
CA SER A 7 4.91 -3.87 -8.81
C SER A 7 4.40 -4.86 -7.74
N VAL A 8 3.15 -4.75 -7.30
CA VAL A 8 2.54 -5.74 -6.40
C VAL A 8 2.41 -7.11 -7.07
N MET A 9 1.97 -7.16 -8.33
CA MET A 9 1.88 -8.41 -9.09
C MET A 9 3.24 -9.06 -9.28
N GLU A 10 4.28 -8.28 -9.56
CA GLU A 10 5.65 -8.77 -9.67
C GLU A 10 6.16 -9.33 -8.33
N GLN A 11 5.89 -8.66 -7.21
CA GLN A 11 6.23 -9.15 -5.87
C GLN A 11 5.49 -10.45 -5.53
N VAL A 12 4.20 -10.57 -5.89
CA VAL A 12 3.42 -11.81 -5.73
C VAL A 12 4.01 -12.94 -6.57
N ALA A 13 4.39 -12.68 -7.83
CA ALA A 13 4.99 -13.67 -8.70
C ALA A 13 6.32 -14.19 -8.13
N ARG A 14 7.26 -13.28 -7.81
CA ARG A 14 8.56 -13.62 -7.20
C ARG A 14 8.40 -14.42 -5.90
N LEU A 15 7.41 -14.08 -5.07
CA LEU A 15 7.14 -14.81 -3.82
C LEU A 15 6.61 -16.23 -4.09
N ARG A 16 5.72 -16.39 -5.09
CA ARG A 16 5.23 -17.73 -5.51
C ARG A 16 6.34 -18.61 -6.08
N ASP A 17 7.23 -18.04 -6.88
CA ASP A 17 8.38 -18.77 -7.44
C ASP A 17 9.32 -19.24 -6.32
N ALA A 18 9.63 -18.36 -5.36
CA ALA A 18 10.41 -18.70 -4.18
C ALA A 18 9.73 -19.76 -3.29
N HIS A 19 8.40 -19.72 -3.16
CA HIS A 19 7.63 -20.75 -2.44
C HIS A 19 7.66 -22.10 -3.15
N ALA A 20 7.49 -22.13 -4.47
CA ALA A 20 7.61 -23.34 -5.28
C ALA A 20 9.02 -23.96 -5.18
N ASP A 21 10.06 -23.12 -5.20
CA ASP A 21 11.45 -23.55 -5.02
C ASP A 21 11.72 -24.09 -3.62
N ALA A 22 11.22 -23.44 -2.56
CA ALA A 22 11.34 -23.94 -1.19
C ALA A 22 10.70 -25.32 -1.02
N THR A 23 9.50 -25.53 -1.58
CA THR A 23 8.80 -26.83 -1.54
C THR A 23 9.54 -27.89 -2.37
N ARG A 24 10.08 -27.53 -3.54
CA ARG A 24 10.91 -28.41 -4.38
C ARG A 24 12.19 -28.84 -3.66
N LEU A 25 12.89 -27.90 -3.02
CA LEU A 25 14.10 -28.16 -2.24
C LEU A 25 13.82 -29.03 -1.01
N LEU A 26 12.70 -28.79 -0.31
CA LEU A 26 12.27 -29.63 0.81
C LEU A 26 12.08 -31.08 0.35
N ARG A 27 11.32 -31.31 -0.73
CA ARG A 27 11.11 -32.66 -1.30
C ARG A 27 12.42 -33.33 -1.70
N ALA A 28 13.31 -32.62 -2.41
CA ALA A 28 14.62 -33.16 -2.80
C ALA A 28 15.49 -33.55 -1.57
N ASN A 29 15.50 -32.71 -0.54
CA ASN A 29 16.22 -32.98 0.71
C ASN A 29 15.63 -34.18 1.48
N PHE A 30 14.32 -34.40 1.42
CA PHE A 30 13.69 -35.58 2.03
C PHE A 30 13.92 -36.86 1.23
N GLU A 31 13.90 -36.82 -0.10
CA GLU A 31 14.16 -38.00 -0.94
C GLU A 31 15.61 -38.50 -0.79
N THR A 32 16.59 -37.60 -0.69
CA THR A 32 18.00 -37.99 -0.39
C THR A 32 18.17 -38.62 0.99
N ARG A 33 17.22 -38.42 1.91
CA ARG A 33 17.18 -39.00 3.26
C ARG A 33 16.20 -40.18 3.39
N ARG A 34 15.58 -40.61 2.28
CA ARG A 34 14.61 -41.71 2.30
C ARG A 34 15.28 -43.00 2.81
N PRO A 35 14.73 -43.70 3.82
CA PRO A 35 15.35 -44.90 4.35
C PRO A 35 15.35 -46.05 3.33
N THR A 36 16.47 -46.26 2.62
CA THR A 36 16.59 -47.35 1.63
C THR A 36 16.38 -48.74 2.24
N LYS A 37 16.81 -48.92 3.50
CA LYS A 37 16.48 -50.05 4.37
C LYS A 37 16.37 -49.55 5.80
N PRO A 38 15.25 -49.77 6.52
CA PRO A 38 15.18 -49.51 7.95
C PRO A 38 16.12 -50.46 8.71
N GLN A 39 16.54 -50.06 9.90
CA GLN A 39 17.28 -50.96 10.80
C GLN A 39 16.34 -52.09 11.26
N PRO A 40 16.71 -53.36 11.07
CA PRO A 40 15.84 -54.49 11.43
C PRO A 40 15.62 -54.53 12.95
N SER A 41 14.40 -54.82 13.39
CA SER A 41 14.14 -54.94 14.82
C SER A 41 14.89 -56.12 15.44
N VAL A 42 15.12 -56.04 16.75
CA VAL A 42 15.71 -57.15 17.53
C VAL A 42 14.90 -58.44 17.34
N LYS A 43 13.57 -58.34 17.25
CA LYS A 43 12.67 -59.49 17.02
C LYS A 43 12.88 -60.12 15.64
N LEU A 44 13.05 -59.31 14.59
CA LEU A 44 13.37 -59.81 13.25
C LEU A 44 14.73 -60.49 13.22
N LEU A 45 15.75 -59.87 13.84
CA LEU A 45 17.09 -60.46 13.96
C LEU A 45 17.06 -61.80 14.70
N ASP A 46 16.27 -61.91 15.78
CA ASP A 46 16.15 -63.15 16.54
C ASP A 46 15.40 -64.25 15.77
N GLN A 47 14.34 -63.91 15.02
CA GLN A 47 13.72 -64.89 14.12
C GLN A 47 14.67 -65.34 13.00
N ARG A 48 15.49 -64.45 12.43
CA ARG A 48 16.52 -64.84 11.45
C ARG A 48 17.62 -65.74 12.07
N LYS A 49 18.00 -65.52 13.33
CA LYS A 49 18.90 -66.42 14.07
C LYS A 49 18.27 -67.81 14.24
N ILE A 50 17.00 -67.88 14.66
CA ILE A 50 16.25 -69.13 14.86
C ILE A 50 16.10 -69.89 13.53
N GLN A 51 15.74 -69.20 12.43
CA GLN A 51 15.69 -69.78 11.08
C GLN A 51 17.03 -70.44 10.72
N HIS A 52 18.15 -69.76 10.96
CA HIS A 52 19.49 -70.25 10.65
C HIS A 52 19.94 -71.41 11.56
N THR A 53 19.60 -71.42 12.86
CA THR A 53 19.92 -72.55 13.75
C THR A 53 19.10 -73.79 13.41
N LEU A 54 17.81 -73.65 13.10
CA LEU A 54 16.95 -74.76 12.64
C LEU A 54 17.45 -75.35 11.31
N GLY A 55 17.85 -74.49 10.37
CA GLY A 55 18.47 -74.92 9.11
C GLY A 55 19.77 -75.71 9.33
N LYS A 56 20.63 -75.29 10.27
CA LYS A 56 21.83 -76.05 10.67
C LYS A 56 21.53 -77.38 11.36
N GLN A 57 20.37 -77.51 12.00
CA GLN A 57 19.90 -78.76 12.63
C GLN A 57 19.19 -79.70 11.64
N GLY A 58 19.07 -79.33 10.36
CA GLY A 58 18.36 -80.12 9.34
C GLY A 58 16.83 -80.06 9.44
N LYS A 59 16.28 -79.18 10.29
CA LYS A 59 14.83 -79.02 10.52
C LYS A 59 14.23 -78.03 9.52
N TYR A 60 14.21 -78.41 8.24
CA TYR A 60 13.85 -77.50 7.16
C TYR A 60 12.39 -77.01 7.21
N ASP A 61 11.44 -77.86 7.61
CA ASP A 61 10.03 -77.47 7.71
C ASP A 61 9.77 -76.41 8.80
N GLU A 62 10.38 -76.58 9.98
CA GLU A 62 10.35 -75.59 11.06
C GLU A 62 11.05 -74.29 10.63
N ALA A 63 12.18 -74.40 9.91
CA ALA A 63 12.92 -73.24 9.42
C ALA A 63 12.13 -72.43 8.37
N GLU A 64 11.39 -73.08 7.47
CA GLU A 64 10.55 -72.41 6.47
C GLU A 64 9.34 -71.71 7.13
N GLN A 65 8.75 -72.31 8.18
CA GLN A 65 7.72 -71.64 8.98
C GLN A 65 8.26 -70.36 9.63
N VAL A 66 9.42 -70.42 10.28
CA VAL A 66 10.06 -69.25 10.92
C VAL A 66 10.47 -68.20 9.88
N LYS A 67 10.98 -68.62 8.71
CA LYS A 67 11.23 -67.73 7.57
C LYS A 67 9.96 -66.99 7.14
N SER A 68 8.83 -67.70 7.00
CA SER A 68 7.55 -67.08 6.59
C SER A 68 7.04 -66.03 7.60
N LEU A 69 7.38 -66.18 8.89
CA LEU A 69 7.08 -65.21 9.94
C LEU A 69 8.05 -64.02 9.87
N ALA A 70 9.34 -64.26 9.72
CA ALA A 70 10.35 -63.22 9.55
C ALA A 70 10.07 -62.36 8.30
N ASP A 71 9.73 -62.98 7.17
CA ASP A 71 9.38 -62.30 5.91
C ASP A 71 8.05 -61.51 5.99
N LYS A 72 7.16 -61.85 6.93
CA LYS A 72 5.96 -61.03 7.25
C LYS A 72 6.34 -59.85 8.13
N LEU A 73 7.15 -60.07 9.16
CA LEU A 73 7.60 -59.03 10.08
C LEU A 73 8.46 -57.98 9.38
N GLU A 74 9.40 -58.40 8.52
CA GLU A 74 10.24 -57.50 7.71
C GLU A 74 9.40 -56.60 6.79
N ARG A 75 8.36 -57.15 6.16
CA ARG A 75 7.42 -56.35 5.36
C ARG A 75 6.62 -55.35 6.20
N GLN A 76 6.21 -55.72 7.40
CA GLN A 76 5.53 -54.79 8.33
C GLN A 76 6.47 -53.68 8.80
N GLU A 77 7.72 -53.99 9.12
CA GLU A 77 8.75 -53.01 9.51
C GLU A 77 9.08 -52.05 8.35
N LEU A 78 9.20 -52.56 7.12
CA LEU A 78 9.38 -51.75 5.91
C LEU A 78 8.20 -50.79 5.68
N GLN A 79 6.96 -51.30 5.74
CA GLN A 79 5.76 -50.48 5.57
C GLN A 79 5.61 -49.42 6.68
N ALA A 80 5.91 -49.77 7.93
CA ALA A 80 5.88 -48.82 9.04
C ALA A 80 6.94 -47.72 8.90
N ALA A 81 8.15 -48.07 8.45
CA ALA A 81 9.22 -47.09 8.19
C ALA A 81 8.87 -46.13 7.04
N GLU A 82 8.30 -46.63 5.95
CA GLU A 82 7.85 -45.79 4.84
C GLU A 82 6.67 -44.88 5.26
N ALA A 83 5.68 -45.42 5.99
CA ALA A 83 4.58 -44.62 6.52
C ALA A 83 5.04 -43.53 7.50
N ALA A 84 6.03 -43.82 8.36
CA ALA A 84 6.62 -42.83 9.26
C ALA A 84 7.36 -41.72 8.49
N TRP A 85 8.14 -42.07 7.46
CA TRP A 85 8.84 -41.10 6.61
C TRP A 85 7.87 -40.21 5.82
N GLN A 86 6.82 -40.79 5.22
CA GLN A 86 5.76 -40.04 4.54
C GLN A 86 5.00 -39.11 5.49
N SER A 87 4.75 -39.56 6.73
CA SER A 87 4.11 -38.74 7.78
C SER A 87 4.98 -37.55 8.19
N GLU A 88 6.29 -37.75 8.39
CA GLU A 88 7.20 -36.63 8.68
C GLU A 88 7.24 -35.64 7.50
N LEU A 89 7.40 -36.13 6.27
CA LEU A 89 7.38 -35.29 5.08
C LEU A 89 6.08 -34.47 5.00
N GLY A 90 4.93 -35.10 5.19
CA GLY A 90 3.62 -34.45 5.19
C GLY A 90 3.50 -33.35 6.25
N MET A 91 3.92 -33.60 7.50
CA MET A 91 3.93 -32.58 8.55
C MET A 91 4.84 -31.40 8.23
N ARG A 92 5.99 -31.66 7.59
CA ARG A 92 6.97 -30.63 7.19
C ARG A 92 6.44 -29.79 6.02
N GLU A 93 5.83 -30.42 5.02
CA GLU A 93 5.15 -29.73 3.92
C GLU A 93 3.96 -28.89 4.41
N GLN A 94 3.15 -29.42 5.33
CA GLN A 94 2.04 -28.67 5.92
C GLN A 94 2.54 -27.44 6.71
N THR A 95 3.61 -27.60 7.49
CA THR A 95 4.24 -26.49 8.23
C THR A 95 4.78 -25.41 7.29
N LEU A 96 5.48 -25.83 6.22
CA LEU A 96 5.99 -24.91 5.19
C LEU A 96 4.85 -24.19 4.47
N SER A 97 3.81 -24.91 4.05
CA SER A 97 2.62 -24.36 3.38
C SER A 97 1.88 -23.34 4.26
N ALA A 98 1.74 -23.61 5.56
CA ALA A 98 1.16 -22.66 6.51
C ALA A 98 1.99 -21.37 6.61
N HIS A 99 3.32 -21.47 6.65
CA HIS A 99 4.21 -20.30 6.63
C HIS A 99 4.08 -19.51 5.32
N GLN A 100 4.11 -20.19 4.17
CA GLN A 100 3.93 -19.60 2.85
C GLN A 100 2.59 -18.84 2.74
N GLN A 101 1.51 -19.42 3.26
CA GLN A 101 0.20 -18.78 3.28
C GLN A 101 0.19 -17.49 4.12
N VAL A 102 0.82 -17.49 5.31
CA VAL A 102 0.94 -16.30 6.17
C VAL A 102 1.77 -15.20 5.49
N GLU A 103 2.88 -15.54 4.83
CA GLU A 103 3.70 -14.58 4.07
C GLU A 103 2.92 -13.94 2.92
N MET A 104 2.20 -14.76 2.15
CA MET A 104 1.36 -14.31 1.04
C MET A 104 0.23 -13.39 1.53
N GLU A 105 -0.44 -13.75 2.63
CA GLU A 105 -1.48 -12.92 3.23
C GLU A 105 -0.90 -11.59 3.73
N ALA A 106 0.23 -11.60 4.44
CA ALA A 106 0.89 -10.38 4.91
C ALA A 106 1.32 -9.45 3.75
N LEU A 107 1.74 -10.02 2.61
CA LEU A 107 2.00 -9.24 1.39
C LEU A 107 0.73 -8.64 0.81
N MET A 108 -0.36 -9.41 0.71
CA MET A 108 -1.65 -8.92 0.21
C MET A 108 -2.30 -7.85 1.12
N GLN A 109 -2.16 -7.99 2.45
CA GLN A 109 -2.60 -6.97 3.41
C GLN A 109 -1.80 -5.67 3.23
N ARG A 110 -0.47 -5.74 3.09
CA ARG A 110 0.40 -4.56 2.81
C ARG A 110 0.01 -3.88 1.49
N ALA A 111 -0.18 -4.66 0.42
CA ALA A 111 -0.62 -4.14 -0.88
C ALA A 111 -1.99 -3.43 -0.79
N THR A 112 -2.92 -3.97 0.00
CA THR A 112 -4.24 -3.36 0.23
C THR A 112 -4.13 -2.03 0.98
N ARG A 113 -3.34 -1.98 2.06
CA ARG A 113 -3.09 -0.74 2.82
C ARG A 113 -2.45 0.34 1.94
N GLY A 114 -1.38 0.00 1.21
CA GLY A 114 -0.70 0.93 0.30
C GLY A 114 -1.60 1.44 -0.83
N ARG A 115 -2.49 0.60 -1.38
CA ARG A 115 -3.51 1.03 -2.36
C ARG A 115 -4.46 2.07 -1.78
N ASP A 116 -4.90 1.87 -0.53
CA ASP A 116 -5.90 2.73 0.10
C ASP A 116 -5.25 4.03 0.64
N GLU A 117 -3.98 4.00 1.03
CA GLU A 117 -3.13 5.18 1.25
C GLU A 117 -2.95 6.01 -0.02
N LEU A 118 -2.59 5.39 -1.16
CA LEU A 118 -2.49 6.08 -2.46
C LEU A 118 -3.82 6.71 -2.89
N ARG A 119 -4.96 6.08 -2.56
CA ARG A 119 -6.29 6.67 -2.79
C ARG A 119 -6.52 7.91 -1.93
N LYS A 120 -6.22 7.84 -0.62
CA LYS A 120 -6.35 8.97 0.31
C LYS A 120 -5.43 10.14 -0.06
N ALA A 121 -4.19 9.86 -0.46
CA ALA A 121 -3.28 10.89 -0.95
C ALA A 121 -3.86 11.60 -2.19
N ARG A 122 -4.39 10.82 -3.15
CA ARG A 122 -5.03 11.37 -4.36
C ARG A 122 -6.28 12.22 -4.05
N THR A 123 -7.11 11.85 -3.09
CA THR A 123 -8.29 12.68 -2.72
C THR A 123 -7.85 13.99 -2.09
N ILE A 124 -6.91 13.96 -1.15
CA ILE A 124 -6.35 15.16 -0.50
C ILE A 124 -5.72 16.10 -1.53
N ASP A 125 -4.98 15.59 -2.52
CA ASP A 125 -4.37 16.42 -3.57
C ASP A 125 -5.41 17.01 -4.53
N LEU A 126 -6.51 16.30 -4.81
CA LEU A 126 -7.65 16.83 -5.56
C LEU A 126 -8.37 17.93 -4.78
N GLU A 127 -8.67 17.73 -3.49
CA GLU A 127 -9.27 18.74 -2.61
C GLU A 127 -8.40 20.01 -2.53
N ARG A 128 -7.08 19.85 -2.35
CA ARG A 128 -6.11 20.97 -2.37
C ARG A 128 -6.06 21.69 -3.72
N ARG A 129 -6.24 20.97 -4.84
CA ARG A 129 -6.30 21.58 -6.18
C ARG A 129 -7.61 22.32 -6.39
N GLU A 130 -8.73 21.75 -5.94
CA GLU A 130 -10.05 22.37 -6.01
C GLU A 130 -10.11 23.64 -5.15
N GLN A 131 -9.58 23.61 -3.93
CA GLN A 131 -9.54 24.79 -3.07
C GLN A 131 -8.70 25.93 -3.69
N ARG A 132 -7.56 25.61 -4.31
CA ARG A 132 -6.76 26.59 -5.06
C ARG A 132 -7.53 27.17 -6.25
N TYR A 133 -8.26 26.33 -6.99
CA TYR A 133 -9.12 26.79 -8.08
C TYR A 133 -10.26 27.69 -7.58
N ARG A 134 -10.93 27.33 -6.47
CA ARG A 134 -11.97 28.15 -5.82
C ARG A 134 -11.42 29.51 -5.39
N ASN A 135 -10.25 29.55 -4.74
CA ASN A 135 -9.60 30.79 -4.33
C ASN A 135 -9.33 31.72 -5.53
N VAL A 136 -8.62 31.22 -6.56
CA VAL A 136 -8.31 32.00 -7.78
C VAL A 136 -9.59 32.49 -8.46
N ARG A 137 -10.63 31.64 -8.55
CA ARG A 137 -11.93 32.05 -9.09
C ARG A 137 -12.54 33.19 -8.28
N THR A 138 -12.57 33.10 -6.94
CA THR A 138 -13.13 34.17 -6.09
C THR A 138 -12.34 35.47 -6.17
N GLU A 139 -11.01 35.40 -6.30
CA GLU A 139 -10.14 36.56 -6.51
C GLU A 139 -10.42 37.23 -7.86
N LEU A 140 -10.53 36.45 -8.95
CA LEU A 140 -10.88 36.97 -10.27
C LEU A 140 -12.29 37.58 -10.30
N GLU A 141 -13.28 36.95 -9.67
CA GLU A 141 -14.62 37.53 -9.54
C GLU A 141 -14.61 38.85 -8.74
N ALA A 142 -13.78 38.96 -7.70
CA ALA A 142 -13.63 40.20 -6.94
C ALA A 142 -12.92 41.30 -7.73
N VAL A 143 -11.84 40.98 -8.45
CA VAL A 143 -11.13 41.91 -9.34
C VAL A 143 -12.06 42.42 -10.44
N HIS A 144 -12.78 41.53 -11.12
CA HIS A 144 -13.71 41.90 -12.19
C HIS A 144 -14.84 42.82 -11.68
N ARG A 145 -15.41 42.56 -10.48
CA ARG A 145 -16.40 43.46 -9.87
C ARG A 145 -15.80 44.84 -9.56
N LEU A 146 -14.57 44.91 -9.04
CA LEU A 146 -13.89 46.18 -8.78
C LEU A 146 -13.54 46.93 -10.07
N GLU A 147 -13.22 46.22 -11.15
CA GLU A 147 -12.99 46.81 -12.47
C GLU A 147 -14.28 47.36 -13.07
N ALA A 148 -15.38 46.60 -13.04
CA ALA A 148 -16.70 47.06 -13.50
C ALA A 148 -17.11 48.37 -12.81
N LEU A 149 -17.03 48.44 -11.47
CA LEU A 149 -17.32 49.65 -10.70
C LEU A 149 -16.38 50.83 -11.06
N LYS A 150 -15.10 50.58 -11.35
CA LYS A 150 -14.16 51.61 -11.84
C LYS A 150 -14.54 52.08 -13.24
N PHE A 151 -14.97 51.18 -14.13
CA PHE A 151 -15.41 51.53 -15.48
C PHE A 151 -16.70 52.36 -15.43
N GLU A 152 -17.70 51.96 -14.64
CA GLU A 152 -18.93 52.72 -14.42
C GLU A 152 -18.63 54.13 -13.88
N ALA A 153 -17.86 54.24 -12.78
CA ALA A 153 -17.50 55.54 -12.22
C ALA A 153 -16.67 56.42 -13.19
N ASN A 154 -15.91 55.81 -14.10
CA ASN A 154 -15.19 56.55 -15.15
C ASN A 154 -16.11 56.99 -16.30
N LEU A 155 -17.13 56.20 -16.64
CA LEU A 155 -18.18 56.58 -17.59
C LEU A 155 -19.04 57.71 -17.03
N GLU A 156 -19.49 57.62 -15.77
CA GLU A 156 -20.21 58.70 -15.08
C GLU A 156 -19.42 60.01 -15.09
N LYS A 157 -18.12 59.97 -14.74
CA LYS A 157 -17.25 61.15 -14.81
C LYS A 157 -17.16 61.74 -16.22
N LYS A 158 -17.07 60.91 -17.26
CA LYS A 158 -17.09 61.37 -18.66
C LYS A 158 -18.43 61.97 -19.08
N ILE A 159 -19.54 61.38 -18.66
CA ILE A 159 -20.90 61.90 -18.89
C ILE A 159 -21.10 63.24 -18.16
N ILE A 160 -20.62 63.36 -16.92
CA ILE A 160 -20.66 64.61 -16.15
C ILE A 160 -19.73 65.67 -16.76
N ALA A 161 -18.58 65.28 -17.32
CA ALA A 161 -17.69 66.17 -18.06
C ALA A 161 -18.36 66.70 -19.34
N GLY A 162 -18.92 65.84 -20.19
CA GLY A 162 -19.66 66.27 -21.39
C GLY A 162 -20.86 67.17 -21.06
N LYS A 163 -21.63 66.84 -20.00
CA LYS A 163 -22.71 67.70 -19.48
C LYS A 163 -22.21 69.01 -18.85
N ARG A 164 -20.94 69.09 -18.43
CA ARG A 164 -20.31 70.33 -17.98
C ARG A 164 -19.88 71.18 -19.17
N ASP A 165 -19.40 70.59 -20.25
CA ASP A 165 -19.05 71.32 -21.47
C ASP A 165 -20.28 71.99 -22.12
N GLU A 166 -21.44 71.32 -22.14
CA GLU A 166 -22.72 71.97 -22.51
C GLU A 166 -23.07 73.15 -21.61
N LYS A 167 -22.84 73.02 -20.29
CA LYS A 167 -23.14 74.08 -19.31
C LYS A 167 -22.12 75.22 -19.27
N THR A 168 -20.86 74.99 -19.61
CA THR A 168 -19.83 76.04 -19.67
C THR A 168 -19.89 76.83 -20.96
N VAL A 169 -20.33 76.22 -22.08
CA VAL A 169 -20.72 76.98 -23.27
C VAL A 169 -21.91 77.89 -22.98
N ALA A 170 -22.92 77.40 -22.23
CA ALA A 170 -24.06 78.21 -21.82
C ALA A 170 -23.72 79.33 -20.81
N SER A 171 -22.82 79.09 -19.84
CA SER A 171 -22.51 80.06 -18.78
C SER A 171 -21.42 81.09 -19.15
N ASN A 172 -20.56 80.80 -20.14
CA ASN A 172 -19.56 81.77 -20.61
C ASN A 172 -20.17 82.98 -21.35
N LEU A 173 -21.45 82.93 -21.73
CA LEU A 173 -22.19 84.07 -22.27
C LEU A 173 -22.64 85.08 -21.21
N GLY A 174 -22.46 84.81 -19.92
CA GLY A 174 -22.77 85.78 -18.88
C GLY A 174 -22.18 85.43 -17.52
N LEU A 175 -20.99 85.98 -17.21
CA LEU A 175 -20.55 86.46 -15.88
C LEU A 175 -19.06 86.90 -15.87
N LYS A 176 -18.74 88.01 -16.55
CA LYS A 176 -17.53 88.79 -16.21
C LYS A 176 -17.86 89.80 -15.11
N ALA A 177 -17.77 89.40 -13.83
CA ALA A 177 -17.38 90.29 -12.71
C ALA A 177 -17.44 89.58 -11.35
N ARG A 178 -16.26 89.36 -10.72
CA ARG A 178 -15.85 89.96 -9.42
C ARG A 178 -14.70 89.15 -8.80
N ARG A 179 -13.57 89.84 -8.61
CA ARG A 179 -12.42 89.36 -7.83
C ARG A 179 -12.69 89.49 -6.33
N ALA A 180 -12.11 88.57 -5.55
CA ALA A 180 -11.80 88.69 -4.13
C ALA A 180 -12.33 87.44 -3.36
N SER A 181 -12.06 87.19 -2.06
CA SER A 181 -11.00 87.71 -1.19
C SER A 181 -10.77 86.75 0.00
N VAL A 182 -9.51 86.32 0.18
CA VAL A 182 -8.85 86.05 1.48
C VAL A 182 -9.58 85.15 2.49
N SER A 183 -9.00 83.99 2.83
CA SER A 183 -8.26 83.83 4.11
C SER A 183 -7.69 82.42 4.27
N ALA A 184 -6.60 82.28 5.00
CA ALA A 184 -5.92 81.02 5.29
C ALA A 184 -5.97 80.68 6.78
N ARG A 185 -5.98 79.39 7.12
CA ARG A 185 -5.12 78.84 8.19
C ARG A 185 -5.03 77.31 8.14
N SER A 186 -4.15 76.77 8.96
CA SER A 186 -3.37 75.55 8.72
C SER A 186 -3.18 74.70 9.99
N ARG A 187 -2.57 73.51 9.82
CA ARG A 187 -1.99 72.62 10.87
C ARG A 187 -3.03 71.81 11.69
N THR A 188 -2.76 70.60 12.23
CA THR A 188 -1.59 69.68 12.25
C THR A 188 -1.98 68.29 12.80
N THR A 189 -1.12 67.27 12.62
CA THR A 189 -0.94 66.04 13.48
C THR A 189 -2.11 65.03 13.61
N SER A 190 -1.94 63.71 13.81
CA SER A 190 -0.80 62.77 13.97
C SER A 190 -1.26 61.34 13.54
N ARG A 191 -0.44 60.42 13.02
CA ARG A 191 0.39 59.40 13.74
C ARG A 191 -0.27 58.85 15.04
N THR A 192 -0.32 57.55 15.37
CA THR A 192 0.22 56.28 14.79
C THR A 192 -0.68 55.09 15.16
N SER A 193 -0.64 54.02 14.37
CA SER A 193 -1.22 52.71 14.67
C SER A 193 -0.45 51.92 15.76
N LYS A 194 -1.20 51.19 16.60
CA LYS A 194 -0.77 49.96 17.29
C LYS A 194 -1.97 49.03 17.47
N VAL A 195 -1.95 47.90 16.76
CA VAL A 195 -2.77 46.73 17.06
C VAL A 195 -1.83 45.54 17.02
N SER A 196 -1.44 45.03 18.19
CA SER A 196 -0.61 43.83 18.32
C SER A 196 -1.49 42.58 18.32
N TYR A 197 -1.05 41.56 17.60
CA TYR A 197 -1.74 40.29 17.44
C TYR A 197 -2.03 39.60 18.79
N SER A 198 -3.24 39.07 18.91
CA SER A 198 -3.53 37.94 19.81
C SER A 198 -3.66 36.70 18.94
N ALA A 199 -2.85 35.68 19.21
CA ALA A 199 -2.96 34.37 18.56
C ALA A 199 -2.80 33.28 19.61
N TYR A 200 -3.77 32.38 19.62
CA TYR A 200 -3.77 31.12 20.35
C TYR A 200 -2.96 30.05 19.59
N VAL A 201 -2.71 28.93 20.30
CA VAL A 201 -2.11 27.65 19.86
C VAL A 201 -0.58 27.61 19.91
#